data_AF-A0A940KT77-F1
#
_entry.id   AF-A0A940KT77-F1
#
_cell.length_a   1.000
_cell.length_b   1.000
_cell.length_c   1.000
_cell.angle_alpha   90.00
_cell.angle_beta   90.00
_cell.angle_gamma   90.00
#
_symmetry.space_group_name_H-M   'P 1'
#
loop_
_entity.id
_entity.type
_entity.pdbx_description
1 polymer ?
#
loop_
_entity_poly.entity_id
_entity_poly.type
_entity_poly.pdbx_seq_one_letter_code
_entity_poly.pdbx_strand_id
1 'polypeptide(L)'
;DRVTPVGIPDADPVMKKTIGAAGGNITSYDGRLRLTIPAGTLATDKEISIKTISNQNPLGLQKAYRLEPHNIQFAKPVTIQVNYDDDDLKHTIPEALGIAYQDPKGIWQARGGTELDKTNHRITATTTHFSDWSLFESVYLMVEQPVLPVSATTKLEVFSTEDLLIPLDAGKDIAIGKKQTMAVKYVKEWTLSGAGNLTSNGSNATYKAPATVPVRNPVAVSVKLDLKQRGLFLLVQNISIQPDDGEIEVRVNGGEWFKQPASAANKLGENYYSIAESDGDATGRFVLVTWQGGVGTHAFKSPFSTTGTHAQYHITGVDNYTCVLPKPDGPVASGGGVTITSMGENDGFIKGTFHINPAGCGPNLLNTAVVEGKFRVRKNF
;
A
#
# COMPACT_ATOMS: atom_id res chain seq x y z
N ASP A 1 -17.92 12.41 13.71
CA ASP A 1 -16.84 11.44 14.00
C ASP A 1 -17.15 10.07 13.44
N ARG A 2 -16.12 9.29 13.06
CA ARG A 2 -16.28 7.96 12.45
C ARG A 2 -15.94 6.88 13.47
N VAL A 3 -16.91 6.03 13.80
CA VAL A 3 -16.65 4.81 14.59
C VAL A 3 -15.92 3.79 13.71
N THR A 4 -14.91 3.16 14.27
CA THR A 4 -14.07 2.15 13.60
C THR A 4 -14.00 0.88 14.44
N PRO A 5 -13.79 -0.30 13.84
CA PRO A 5 -13.55 -1.52 14.59
C PRO A 5 -12.32 -1.41 15.49
N VAL A 6 -12.25 -2.27 16.50
CA VAL A 6 -11.04 -2.48 17.30
C VAL A 6 -10.00 -3.20 16.46
N GLY A 7 -8.72 -2.84 16.58
CA GLY A 7 -7.65 -3.47 15.81
C GLY A 7 -7.48 -4.95 16.15
N ILE A 8 -7.13 -5.75 15.13
CA ILE A 8 -6.93 -7.19 15.25
C ILE A 8 -5.43 -7.45 15.49
N PRO A 9 -5.04 -8.21 16.54
CA PRO A 9 -3.66 -8.63 16.76
C PRO A 9 -3.06 -9.30 15.52
N ASP A 10 -1.85 -8.87 15.13
CA ASP A 10 -1.12 -9.51 14.05
C ASP A 10 -0.37 -10.77 14.54
N ALA A 11 0.52 -11.32 13.72
CA ALA A 11 1.32 -12.51 14.06
C ALA A 11 2.55 -12.22 14.94
N ASP A 12 2.93 -10.95 15.16
CA ASP A 12 4.17 -10.61 15.88
C ASP A 12 4.07 -10.98 17.38
N PRO A 13 5.17 -11.25 18.09
CA PRO A 13 5.12 -11.48 19.53
C PRO A 13 4.55 -10.29 20.33
N VAL A 14 3.83 -10.59 21.42
CA VAL A 14 3.45 -9.58 22.43
C VAL A 14 4.66 -9.29 23.31
N MET A 15 5.03 -8.02 23.45
CA MET A 15 6.07 -7.61 24.39
C MET A 15 5.46 -7.37 25.76
N LYS A 16 6.05 -7.94 26.82
CA LYS A 16 5.55 -7.82 28.20
C LYS A 16 6.67 -7.47 29.16
N LYS A 17 6.36 -6.66 30.18
CA LYS A 17 7.30 -6.32 31.26
C LYS A 17 6.57 -5.94 32.54
N THR A 18 7.00 -6.48 33.67
CA THR A 18 6.55 -6.03 34.98
C THR A 18 7.23 -4.70 35.33
N ILE A 19 6.45 -3.66 35.57
CA ILE A 19 6.92 -2.32 35.94
C ILE A 19 6.25 -1.92 37.27
N GLY A 20 7.07 -1.48 38.23
CA GLY A 20 6.65 -1.05 39.56
C GLY A 20 6.90 0.43 39.82
N ALA A 21 6.99 0.79 41.10
CA ALA A 21 7.17 2.18 41.55
C ALA A 21 8.46 2.85 41.05
N ALA A 22 9.50 2.08 40.74
CA ALA A 22 10.74 2.60 40.15
C ALA A 22 10.55 3.13 38.71
N GLY A 23 9.41 2.85 38.07
CA GLY A 23 9.19 3.16 36.66
C GLY A 23 9.97 2.22 35.75
N GLY A 24 9.93 2.49 34.45
CA GLY A 24 10.59 1.66 33.46
C GLY A 24 10.21 2.01 32.03
N ASN A 25 10.74 1.21 31.11
CA ASN A 25 10.39 1.30 29.70
C ASN A 25 10.15 -0.09 29.12
N ILE A 26 9.32 -0.13 28.08
CA ILE A 26 9.04 -1.29 27.24
C ILE A 26 8.92 -0.80 25.80
N THR A 27 9.39 -1.60 24.85
CA THR A 27 9.37 -1.28 23.41
C THR A 27 8.58 -2.39 22.69
N SER A 28 7.86 -2.02 21.63
CA SER A 28 7.19 -2.97 20.73
C SER A 28 8.17 -3.94 20.09
N TYR A 29 7.65 -5.07 19.60
CA TYR A 29 8.46 -6.11 18.98
C TYR A 29 9.24 -5.60 17.75
N ASP A 30 8.62 -4.73 16.95
CA ASP A 30 9.22 -4.09 15.78
C ASP A 30 10.15 -2.93 16.11
N GLY A 31 10.34 -2.58 17.40
CA GLY A 31 11.21 -1.50 17.83
C GLY A 31 10.68 -0.08 17.58
N ARG A 32 9.47 0.06 17.02
CA ARG A 32 8.94 1.36 16.56
C ARG A 32 8.28 2.17 17.67
N LEU A 33 7.50 1.54 18.55
CA LEU A 33 6.85 2.21 19.68
C LEU A 33 7.59 1.92 20.98
N ARG A 34 7.99 2.98 21.69
CA ARG A 34 8.55 2.90 23.04
C ARG A 34 7.62 3.58 24.02
N LEU A 35 7.29 2.86 25.08
CA LEU A 35 6.55 3.36 26.23
C LEU A 35 7.53 3.60 27.40
N THR A 36 7.45 4.78 28.00
CA THR A 36 8.22 5.14 29.20
C THR A 36 7.27 5.52 30.32
N ILE A 37 7.37 4.80 31.44
CA ILE A 37 6.62 5.01 32.66
C ILE A 37 7.56 5.64 33.70
N PRO A 38 7.38 6.92 34.08
CA PRO A 38 8.25 7.56 35.07
C PRO A 38 8.15 6.92 36.45
N ALA A 39 9.18 7.12 37.29
CA ALA A 39 9.16 6.70 38.68
C ALA A 39 8.01 7.37 39.48
N GLY A 40 7.39 6.59 40.36
CA GLY A 40 6.24 7.00 41.17
C GLY A 40 4.92 7.14 40.39
N THR A 41 4.86 6.66 39.15
CA THR A 41 3.61 6.62 38.36
C THR A 41 2.72 5.45 38.75
N LEU A 42 3.33 4.32 39.12
CA LEU A 42 2.66 3.11 39.60
C LEU A 42 2.93 2.92 41.09
N ALA A 43 1.90 2.56 41.86
CA ALA A 43 2.03 2.26 43.29
C ALA A 43 2.43 0.80 43.55
N THR A 44 2.09 -0.10 42.64
CA THR A 44 2.35 -1.55 42.72
C THR A 44 2.83 -2.06 41.38
N ASP A 45 3.49 -3.22 41.39
CA ASP A 45 3.95 -3.88 40.18
C ASP A 45 2.77 -4.25 39.27
N LYS A 46 2.90 -3.90 37.98
CA LYS A 46 1.93 -4.21 36.94
C LYS A 46 2.63 -4.83 35.74
N GLU A 47 2.06 -5.89 35.19
CA GLU A 47 2.46 -6.36 33.86
C GLU A 47 1.94 -5.37 32.82
N ILE A 48 2.86 -4.76 32.07
CA ILE A 48 2.58 -3.85 30.97
C ILE A 48 2.87 -4.59 29.67
N SER A 49 1.97 -4.49 28.69
CA SER A 49 2.15 -5.14 27.39
C SER A 49 2.04 -4.15 26.21
N ILE A 50 2.73 -4.49 25.12
CA ILE A 50 2.58 -3.85 23.81
C ILE A 50 2.36 -4.94 22.77
N LYS A 51 1.28 -4.81 21.99
CA LYS A 51 0.97 -5.71 20.86
C LYS A 51 0.64 -4.90 19.62
N THR A 52 1.35 -5.18 18.52
CA THR A 52 0.99 -4.69 17.19
C THR A 52 -0.36 -5.27 16.74
N ILE A 53 -1.17 -4.41 16.14
CA ILE A 53 -2.54 -4.68 15.68
C ILE A 53 -2.76 -4.06 14.30
N SER A 54 -3.79 -4.52 13.59
CA SER A 54 -4.27 -3.86 12.37
C SER A 54 -4.66 -2.41 12.69
N ASN A 55 -4.26 -1.48 11.83
CA ASN A 55 -4.52 -0.06 12.03
C ASN A 55 -5.90 0.31 11.48
N GLN A 56 -6.80 0.69 12.38
CA GLN A 56 -8.16 1.12 12.05
C GLN A 56 -8.31 2.65 12.06
N ASN A 57 -7.22 3.39 12.31
CA ASN A 57 -7.23 4.85 12.24
C ASN A 57 -7.46 5.29 10.78
N PRO A 58 -8.48 6.12 10.49
CA PRO A 58 -8.76 6.59 9.14
C PRO A 58 -7.60 7.31 8.43
N LEU A 59 -6.62 7.83 9.18
CA LEU A 59 -5.41 8.48 8.69
C LEU A 59 -4.13 7.78 9.14
N GLY A 60 -4.27 6.56 9.67
CA GLY A 60 -3.18 5.82 10.29
C GLY A 60 -2.10 5.46 9.28
N LEU A 61 -0.85 5.64 9.69
CA LEU A 61 0.32 5.12 9.00
C LEU A 61 0.71 3.78 9.62
N GLN A 62 1.12 2.83 8.77
CA GLN A 62 1.63 1.52 9.19
C GLN A 62 0.69 0.81 10.19
N LYS A 63 1.25 -0.02 11.08
CA LYS A 63 0.53 -0.73 12.14
C LYS A 63 0.14 0.17 13.30
N ALA A 64 -0.90 -0.22 14.05
CA ALA A 64 -1.24 0.36 15.33
C ALA A 64 -0.76 -0.54 16.48
N TYR A 65 -0.85 -0.05 17.72
CA TYR A 65 -0.35 -0.74 18.92
C TYR A 65 -1.40 -0.73 20.01
N ARG A 66 -1.73 -1.91 20.54
CA ARG A 66 -2.50 -2.07 21.76
C ARG A 66 -1.56 -2.02 22.96
N LEU A 67 -1.84 -1.11 23.89
CA LEU A 67 -1.14 -1.01 25.17
C LEU A 67 -2.05 -1.57 26.26
N GLU A 68 -1.56 -2.48 27.09
CA GLU A 68 -2.36 -3.05 28.19
C GLU A 68 -1.67 -2.87 29.55
N PRO A 69 -2.44 -2.78 30.65
CA PRO A 69 -3.90 -2.95 30.74
C PRO A 69 -4.70 -1.66 30.47
N HIS A 70 -5.89 -1.76 29.85
CA HIS A 70 -6.74 -0.60 29.54
C HIS A 70 -7.36 0.08 30.78
N ASN A 71 -7.57 -0.67 31.87
CA ASN A 71 -8.24 -0.18 33.08
C ASN A 71 -7.27 0.53 34.05
N ILE A 72 -6.16 1.06 33.55
CA ILE A 72 -5.20 1.83 34.35
C ILE A 72 -5.37 3.33 34.10
N GLN A 73 -5.42 4.08 35.20
CA GLN A 73 -5.31 5.53 35.19
C GLN A 73 -4.04 5.91 35.93
N PHE A 74 -3.12 6.56 35.22
CA PHE A 74 -1.84 6.96 35.78
C PHE A 74 -1.95 8.29 36.55
N ALA A 75 -1.35 8.34 37.74
CA ALA A 75 -1.29 9.56 38.55
C ALA A 75 -0.34 10.62 37.96
N LYS A 76 0.65 10.17 37.17
CA LYS A 76 1.55 11.00 36.38
C LYS A 76 1.48 10.56 34.92
N PRO A 77 1.56 11.47 33.93
CA PRO A 77 1.57 11.06 32.54
C PRO A 77 2.74 10.12 32.22
N VAL A 78 2.46 9.12 31.38
CA VAL A 78 3.46 8.27 30.74
C VAL A 78 3.73 8.76 29.32
N THR A 79 4.90 8.44 28.77
CA THR A 79 5.32 8.90 27.44
C THR A 79 5.22 7.78 26.43
N ILE A 80 4.53 8.04 25.33
CA ILE A 80 4.55 7.21 24.11
C ILE A 80 5.47 7.90 23.12
N GLN A 81 6.46 7.17 22.64
CA GLN A 81 7.36 7.57 21.58
C GLN A 81 7.16 6.65 20.38
N VAL A 82 7.00 7.22 19.20
CA VAL A 82 6.96 6.48 17.94
C VAL A 82 8.14 6.95 17.08
N ASN A 83 8.97 6.01 16.64
CA ASN A 83 9.97 6.26 15.61
C ASN A 83 9.28 6.23 14.23
N TYR A 84 9.63 7.17 13.35
CA TYR A 84 9.23 7.16 11.95
C TYR A 84 10.46 7.05 11.03
N ASP A 85 10.23 6.67 9.79
CA ASP A 85 11.26 6.50 8.78
C ASP A 85 10.83 7.14 7.45
N ASP A 86 11.66 7.00 6.41
CA ASP A 86 11.38 7.56 5.09
C ASP A 86 10.14 6.92 4.43
N ASP A 87 9.78 5.69 4.81
CA ASP A 87 8.58 5.05 4.29
C ASP A 87 7.31 5.72 4.84
N ASP A 88 7.32 6.21 6.08
CA ASP A 88 6.23 7.00 6.66
C ASP A 88 6.09 8.39 6.02
N LEU A 89 7.20 8.91 5.48
CA LEU A 89 7.24 10.23 4.85
C LEU A 89 7.00 10.18 3.35
N LYS A 90 6.79 8.99 2.79
CA LYS A 90 6.66 8.80 1.34
C LYS A 90 5.70 9.77 0.70
N HIS A 91 4.61 10.16 1.35
CA HIS A 91 3.53 10.99 0.81
C HIS A 91 3.39 12.35 1.52
N THR A 92 4.15 12.57 2.57
CA THR A 92 3.91 13.61 3.56
C THR A 92 5.22 14.25 4.04
N ILE A 93 5.16 14.97 5.15
CA ILE A 93 6.27 15.64 5.82
C ILE A 93 6.20 15.35 7.32
N PRO A 94 7.33 15.41 8.04
CA PRO A 94 7.36 15.20 9.48
C PRO A 94 6.36 16.07 10.26
N GLU A 95 6.16 17.32 9.85
CA GLU A 95 5.26 18.30 10.50
C GLU A 95 3.77 17.98 10.34
N ALA A 96 3.42 17.04 9.47
CA ALA A 96 2.07 16.51 9.32
C ALA A 96 1.86 15.23 10.13
N LEU A 97 2.91 14.67 10.77
CA LEU A 97 2.78 13.49 11.61
C LEU A 97 2.15 13.83 12.96
N GLY A 98 1.36 12.89 13.48
CA GLY A 98 0.74 12.96 14.79
C GLY A 98 0.57 11.59 15.43
N ILE A 99 0.31 11.57 16.73
CA ILE A 99 -0.07 10.37 17.48
C ILE A 99 -1.56 10.43 17.78
N ALA A 100 -2.26 9.33 17.61
CA ALA A 100 -3.67 9.20 17.94
C ALA A 100 -3.94 7.97 18.80
N TYR A 101 -5.07 7.97 19.49
CA TYR A 101 -5.57 6.81 20.24
C TYR A 101 -7.03 6.54 19.93
N GLN A 102 -7.47 5.29 20.05
CA GLN A 102 -8.87 4.92 19.94
C GLN A 102 -9.54 5.00 21.30
N ASP A 103 -10.63 5.77 21.41
CA ASP A 103 -11.41 5.88 22.64
C ASP A 103 -12.37 4.68 22.82
N PRO A 104 -13.03 4.53 24.00
CA PRO A 104 -13.98 3.44 24.23
C PRO A 104 -15.22 3.43 23.33
N LYS A 105 -15.48 4.52 22.59
CA LYS A 105 -16.57 4.61 21.60
C LYS A 105 -16.12 4.16 20.21
N GLY A 106 -14.86 3.74 20.05
CA GLY A 106 -14.28 3.33 18.78
C GLY A 106 -13.90 4.49 17.87
N ILE A 107 -13.80 5.71 18.42
CA ILE A 107 -13.42 6.92 17.69
C ILE A 107 -11.94 7.19 17.92
N TRP A 108 -11.19 7.38 16.84
CA TRP A 108 -9.80 7.80 16.91
C TRP A 108 -9.71 9.28 17.27
N GLN A 109 -8.90 9.60 18.27
CA GLN A 109 -8.65 10.94 18.77
C GLN A 109 -7.18 11.29 18.48
N ALA A 110 -6.96 12.35 17.71
CA ALA A 110 -5.64 12.93 17.55
C ALA A 110 -5.20 13.56 18.88
N ARG A 111 -4.03 13.16 19.36
CA ARG A 111 -3.50 13.59 20.66
C ARG A 111 -2.89 14.98 20.53
N GLY A 112 -3.37 15.92 21.36
CA GLY A 112 -2.78 17.25 21.47
C GLY A 112 -1.45 17.26 22.21
N GLY A 113 -0.60 18.26 21.92
CA GLY A 113 0.70 18.42 22.59
C GLY A 113 1.73 17.35 22.23
N THR A 114 1.75 16.91 20.97
CA THR A 114 2.82 16.06 20.46
C THR A 114 4.11 16.87 20.25
N GLU A 115 5.25 16.23 20.46
CA GLU A 115 6.57 16.82 20.23
C GLU A 115 7.27 16.07 19.10
N LEU A 116 7.72 16.80 18.07
CA LEU A 116 8.39 16.25 16.91
C LEU A 116 9.90 16.49 17.00
N ASP A 117 10.68 15.42 16.99
CA ASP A 117 12.13 15.43 16.86
C ASP A 117 12.52 14.94 15.46
N LYS A 118 12.82 15.89 14.57
CA LYS A 118 13.26 15.62 13.20
C LYS A 118 14.71 15.15 13.09
N THR A 119 15.51 15.30 14.14
CA THR A 119 16.91 14.86 14.11
C THR A 119 17.01 13.37 14.40
N ASN A 120 16.21 12.90 15.35
CA ASN A 120 16.19 11.49 15.76
C ASN A 120 14.98 10.71 15.21
N HIS A 121 14.22 11.32 14.30
CA HIS A 121 13.04 10.76 13.63
C HIS A 121 12.01 10.17 14.61
N ARG A 122 11.58 11.00 15.57
CA ARG A 122 10.66 10.61 16.65
C ARG A 122 9.53 11.59 16.81
N ILE A 123 8.36 11.07 17.16
CA ILE A 123 7.26 11.85 17.71
C ILE A 123 6.88 11.32 19.08
N THR A 124 6.64 12.20 20.04
CA THR A 124 6.28 11.85 21.42
C THR A 124 4.96 12.47 21.83
N ALA A 125 4.20 11.73 22.62
CA ALA A 125 2.97 12.17 23.27
C ALA A 125 2.95 11.71 24.73
N THR A 126 2.23 12.44 25.57
CA THR A 126 1.95 12.00 26.94
C THR A 126 0.51 11.52 27.09
N THR A 127 0.30 10.49 27.91
CA THR A 127 -1.03 9.95 28.21
C THR A 127 -1.13 9.55 29.68
N THR A 128 -2.36 9.50 30.20
CA THR A 128 -2.67 8.99 31.54
C THR A 128 -3.45 7.68 31.51
N HIS A 129 -3.67 7.10 30.33
CA HIS A 129 -4.41 5.86 30.15
C HIS A 129 -3.82 5.05 29.00
N PHE A 130 -4.21 3.77 28.92
CA PHE A 130 -3.88 2.91 27.80
C PHE A 130 -5.11 2.54 26.97
N SER A 131 -4.85 2.22 25.70
CA SER A 131 -5.82 1.93 24.65
C SER A 131 -5.05 1.46 23.40
N ASP A 132 -5.67 1.53 22.23
CA ASP A 132 -5.01 1.36 20.94
C ASP A 132 -4.43 2.72 20.47
N TRP A 133 -3.19 2.73 19.99
CA TRP A 133 -2.44 3.92 19.58
C TRP A 133 -1.86 3.77 18.18
N SER A 134 -1.77 4.87 17.42
CA SER A 134 -1.19 4.86 16.07
C SER A 134 -0.50 6.17 15.72
N LEU A 135 0.48 6.08 14.82
CA LEU A 135 0.97 7.23 14.05
C LEU A 135 -0.04 7.55 12.94
N PHE A 136 -0.18 8.82 12.59
CA PHE A 136 -1.01 9.26 11.47
C PHE A 136 -0.40 10.45 10.73
N GLU A 137 -0.84 10.69 9.50
CA GLU A 137 -0.53 11.89 8.71
C GLU A 137 -1.75 12.80 8.55
N SER A 138 -1.61 14.10 8.82
CA SER A 138 -2.71 15.07 8.72
C SER A 138 -2.85 15.71 7.33
N VAL A 139 -1.80 15.66 6.52
CA VAL A 139 -1.72 16.20 5.16
C VAL A 139 -0.83 15.31 4.31
N TYR A 140 -1.21 15.00 3.07
CA TYR A 140 -0.35 14.24 2.15
C TYR A 140 -0.71 14.45 0.68
N LEU A 141 0.25 14.19 -0.20
CA LEU A 141 0.11 14.25 -1.65
C LEU A 141 -0.05 12.83 -2.19
N MET A 142 -1.23 12.53 -2.72
CA MET A 142 -1.51 11.27 -3.39
C MET A 142 -1.20 11.36 -4.89
N VAL A 143 -0.52 10.34 -5.42
CA VAL A 143 -0.44 10.08 -6.86
C VAL A 143 -1.28 8.84 -7.15
N GLU A 144 -2.25 8.94 -8.06
CA GLU A 144 -3.10 7.80 -8.43
C GLU A 144 -2.27 6.67 -9.05
N GLN A 145 -1.26 7.00 -9.85
CA GLN A 145 -0.36 6.08 -10.53
C GLN A 145 1.08 6.63 -10.49
N PRO A 146 1.95 6.12 -9.57
CA PRO A 146 3.32 6.60 -9.42
C PRO A 146 4.28 6.05 -10.49
N VAL A 147 3.81 5.10 -11.31
CA VAL A 147 4.50 4.60 -12.50
C VAL A 147 3.57 4.81 -13.68
N LEU A 148 4.09 5.30 -14.81
CA LEU A 148 3.31 5.56 -16.02
C LEU A 148 4.08 5.14 -17.28
N PRO A 149 3.40 4.60 -18.30
CA PRO A 149 4.00 4.54 -19.62
C PRO A 149 4.12 5.94 -20.24
N VAL A 150 4.91 6.07 -21.30
CA VAL A 150 5.02 7.32 -22.07
C VAL A 150 3.64 7.82 -22.53
N SER A 151 3.48 9.14 -22.63
CA SER A 151 2.24 9.83 -23.02
C SER A 151 1.01 9.65 -22.10
N ALA A 152 1.06 8.75 -21.10
CA ALA A 152 -0.05 8.56 -20.17
C ALA A 152 -0.16 9.68 -19.14
N THR A 153 -1.29 9.70 -18.42
CA THR A 153 -1.57 10.70 -17.39
C THR A 153 -1.83 10.06 -16.04
N THR A 154 -1.50 10.77 -14.97
CA THR A 154 -1.94 10.43 -13.60
C THR A 154 -2.52 11.66 -12.91
N LYS A 155 -3.46 11.42 -11.99
CA LYS A 155 -4.02 12.46 -11.14
C LYS A 155 -3.23 12.55 -9.83
N LEU A 156 -3.14 13.77 -9.36
CA LEU A 156 -2.49 14.19 -8.14
C LEU A 156 -3.54 14.90 -7.29
N GLU A 157 -3.61 14.58 -6.01
CA GLU A 157 -4.55 15.22 -5.09
C GLU A 157 -3.91 15.40 -3.72
N VAL A 158 -4.08 16.58 -3.14
CA VAL A 158 -3.65 16.86 -1.77
C VAL A 158 -4.81 16.66 -0.83
N PHE A 159 -4.61 15.76 0.13
CA PHE A 159 -5.58 15.48 1.17
C PHE A 159 -5.18 16.07 2.51
N SER A 160 -6.18 16.40 3.31
CA SER A 160 -5.99 16.86 4.68
C SER A 160 -7.18 16.55 5.56
N THR A 161 -7.06 16.89 6.85
CA THR A 161 -8.18 17.08 7.77
C THR A 161 -8.12 18.50 8.32
N GLU A 162 -9.12 19.35 8.02
CA GLU A 162 -9.05 20.79 8.32
C GLU A 162 -8.74 21.08 9.81
N ASP A 163 -9.37 20.34 10.73
CA ASP A 163 -9.16 20.52 12.17
C ASP A 163 -7.74 20.12 12.64
N LEU A 164 -7.00 19.37 11.81
CA LEU A 164 -5.62 18.92 12.07
C LEU A 164 -4.58 19.73 11.29
N LEU A 165 -4.97 20.82 10.62
CA LEU A 165 -4.04 21.74 9.97
C LEU A 165 -3.39 22.72 10.95
N ILE A 166 -3.98 22.88 12.13
CA ILE A 166 -3.45 23.71 13.22
C ILE A 166 -2.82 22.76 14.26
N PRO A 167 -1.66 23.08 14.85
CA PRO A 167 -1.14 22.30 15.98
C PRO A 167 -2.15 22.26 17.12
N LEU A 168 -2.34 21.09 17.69
CA LEU A 168 -3.25 20.90 18.81
C LEU A 168 -2.53 21.22 20.13
N ASP A 169 -3.13 22.09 20.95
CA ASP A 169 -2.62 22.37 22.29
C ASP A 169 -2.59 21.09 23.15
N ALA A 170 -1.67 21.03 24.11
CA ALA A 170 -1.60 19.92 25.06
C ALA A 170 -2.95 19.74 25.78
N GLY A 171 -3.46 18.51 25.76
CA GLY A 171 -4.74 18.15 26.38
C GLY A 171 -5.99 18.51 25.56
N LYS A 172 -5.85 19.11 24.38
CA LYS A 172 -6.96 19.30 23.43
C LYS A 172 -6.91 18.22 22.36
N ASP A 173 -7.53 17.09 22.67
CA ASP A 173 -7.68 16.00 21.73
C ASP A 173 -8.88 16.27 20.81
N ILE A 174 -8.77 15.91 19.55
CA ILE A 174 -9.86 16.06 18.58
C ILE A 174 -10.10 14.77 17.82
N ALA A 175 -11.36 14.51 17.48
CA ALA A 175 -11.71 13.31 16.72
C ALA A 175 -11.09 13.37 15.32
N ILE A 176 -10.46 12.27 14.90
CA ILE A 176 -9.97 12.12 13.54
C ILE A 176 -11.16 12.02 12.60
N GLY A 177 -11.24 13.02 11.71
CA GLY A 177 -12.23 13.09 10.65
C GLY A 177 -11.97 12.10 9.52
N LYS A 178 -12.80 12.20 8.48
CA LYS A 178 -12.52 11.52 7.21
C LYS A 178 -11.47 12.32 6.45
N LYS A 179 -10.63 11.61 5.69
CA LYS A 179 -9.82 12.17 4.61
C LYS A 179 -10.68 13.08 3.72
N GLN A 180 -10.23 14.31 3.49
CA GLN A 180 -10.90 15.28 2.61
C GLN A 180 -9.88 15.95 1.69
N THR A 181 -10.32 16.29 0.48
CA THR A 181 -9.55 17.15 -0.42
C THR A 181 -9.23 18.44 0.30
N MET A 182 -7.96 18.86 0.28
CA MET A 182 -7.55 20.07 0.97
C MET A 182 -8.25 21.31 0.39
N ALA A 183 -8.57 22.29 1.23
CA ALA A 183 -9.09 23.56 0.77
C ALA A 183 -8.04 24.35 -0.05
N VAL A 184 -8.43 24.87 -1.21
CA VAL A 184 -7.54 25.57 -2.16
C VAL A 184 -6.79 26.74 -1.53
N LYS A 185 -7.33 27.38 -0.49
CA LYS A 185 -6.69 28.48 0.26
C LYS A 185 -5.31 28.12 0.85
N TYR A 186 -5.04 26.83 1.06
CA TYR A 186 -3.77 26.33 1.58
C TYR A 186 -2.77 25.95 0.48
N VAL A 187 -3.23 25.82 -0.77
CA VAL A 187 -2.38 25.46 -1.92
C VAL A 187 -1.83 26.74 -2.55
N LYS A 188 -0.50 26.83 -2.65
CA LYS A 188 0.18 28.00 -3.23
C LYS A 188 0.59 27.77 -4.67
N GLU A 189 1.26 26.66 -4.92
CA GLU A 189 1.92 26.44 -6.20
C GLU A 189 2.14 24.95 -6.45
N TRP A 190 1.89 24.52 -7.67
CA TRP A 190 2.30 23.20 -8.18
C TRP A 190 3.53 23.39 -9.05
N THR A 191 4.52 22.51 -8.90
CA THR A 191 5.76 22.56 -9.67
C THR A 191 6.10 21.17 -10.20
N LEU A 192 6.55 21.12 -11.46
CA LEU A 192 7.13 19.94 -12.08
C LEU A 192 8.64 20.16 -12.23
N SER A 193 9.42 19.20 -11.74
CA SER A 193 10.86 19.10 -11.97
C SER A 193 11.13 17.85 -12.81
N GLY A 194 11.31 18.05 -14.11
CA GLY A 194 11.51 16.96 -15.08
C GLY A 194 10.75 17.20 -16.38
N ALA A 195 10.76 16.19 -17.25
CA ALA A 195 10.02 16.23 -18.50
C ALA A 195 8.51 15.97 -18.29
N GLY A 196 7.69 16.32 -19.26
CA GLY A 196 6.23 16.15 -19.22
C GLY A 196 5.49 17.48 -19.07
N ASN A 197 4.22 17.40 -18.73
CA ASN A 197 3.38 18.57 -18.49
C ASN A 197 2.54 18.38 -17.23
N LEU A 198 2.37 19.44 -16.45
CA LEU A 198 1.59 19.46 -15.22
C LEU A 198 0.52 20.55 -15.33
N THR A 199 -0.74 20.15 -15.27
CA THR A 199 -1.88 21.08 -15.24
C THR A 199 -2.54 21.01 -13.87
N SER A 200 -2.55 22.10 -13.12
CA SER A 200 -3.14 22.16 -11.77
C SER A 200 -4.51 22.83 -11.74
N ASN A 201 -5.37 22.37 -10.85
CA ASN A 201 -6.63 23.01 -10.49
C ASN A 201 -6.85 22.92 -8.96
N GLY A 202 -6.44 23.97 -8.24
CA GLY A 202 -6.53 24.03 -6.79
C GLY A 202 -5.71 22.92 -6.13
N SER A 203 -6.36 22.07 -5.34
CA SER A 203 -5.74 20.93 -4.64
C SER A 203 -5.55 19.69 -5.48
N ASN A 204 -5.90 19.77 -6.77
CA ASN A 204 -5.71 18.70 -7.74
C ASN A 204 -4.70 19.12 -8.81
N ALA A 205 -4.01 18.16 -9.40
CA ALA A 205 -3.27 18.35 -10.63
C ALA A 205 -3.31 17.08 -11.48
N THR A 206 -3.07 17.25 -12.78
CA THR A 206 -2.90 16.15 -13.74
C THR A 206 -1.51 16.26 -14.32
N TYR A 207 -0.71 15.21 -14.13
CA TYR A 207 0.57 15.07 -14.80
C TYR A 207 0.40 14.25 -16.08
N LYS A 208 1.04 14.67 -17.17
CA LYS A 208 1.16 13.94 -18.43
C LYS A 208 2.61 13.61 -18.71
N ALA A 209 2.92 12.32 -18.85
CA ALA A 209 4.23 11.84 -19.23
C ALA A 209 4.62 12.31 -20.64
N PRO A 210 5.92 12.56 -20.91
CA PRO A 210 6.43 12.84 -22.24
C PRO A 210 6.26 11.64 -23.19
N ALA A 211 6.44 11.86 -24.49
CA ALA A 211 6.31 10.82 -25.52
C ALA A 211 7.46 9.80 -25.53
N THR A 212 8.55 10.06 -24.82
CA THR A 212 9.71 9.17 -24.66
C THR A 212 10.16 9.16 -23.21
N VAL A 213 10.82 8.08 -22.78
CA VAL A 213 11.38 8.01 -21.42
C VAL A 213 12.47 9.07 -21.27
N PRO A 214 12.36 10.01 -20.31
CA PRO A 214 13.34 11.07 -20.16
C PRO A 214 14.64 10.55 -19.53
N VAL A 215 15.75 11.24 -19.83
CA VAL A 215 17.08 10.94 -19.27
C VAL A 215 17.09 11.03 -17.74
N ARG A 216 16.35 11.99 -17.17
CA ARG A 216 16.13 12.10 -15.72
C ARG A 216 14.78 11.51 -15.38
N ASN A 217 14.81 10.33 -14.76
CA ASN A 217 13.67 9.52 -14.38
C ASN A 217 13.99 8.86 -13.03
N PRO A 218 13.12 8.97 -11.99
CA PRO A 218 11.79 9.58 -12.00
C PRO A 218 11.80 11.10 -12.16
N VAL A 219 10.66 11.64 -12.60
CA VAL A 219 10.38 13.08 -12.50
C VAL A 219 9.77 13.38 -11.14
N ALA A 220 9.93 14.61 -10.64
CA ALA A 220 9.34 15.02 -9.38
C ALA A 220 8.21 16.03 -9.59
N VAL A 221 7.07 15.78 -8.95
CA VAL A 221 5.98 16.75 -8.82
C VAL A 221 5.91 17.20 -7.38
N SER A 222 5.72 18.50 -7.16
CA SER A 222 5.64 19.06 -5.83
C SER A 222 4.52 20.07 -5.70
N VAL A 223 3.96 20.18 -4.50
CA VAL A 223 2.99 21.21 -4.15
C VAL A 223 3.47 22.00 -2.94
N LYS A 224 3.51 23.32 -3.07
CA LYS A 224 3.81 24.24 -1.98
C LYS A 224 2.54 24.57 -1.22
N LEU A 225 2.57 24.37 0.09
CA LEU A 225 1.46 24.56 1.00
C LEU A 225 1.76 25.70 1.98
N ASP A 226 0.72 26.43 2.36
CA ASP A 226 0.75 27.44 3.43
C ASP A 226 -0.25 27.04 4.51
N LEU A 227 0.24 26.28 5.49
CA LEU A 227 -0.54 25.77 6.61
C LEU A 227 -0.65 26.81 7.74
N LYS A 228 -0.49 28.10 7.42
CA LYS A 228 -0.65 29.24 8.34
C LYS A 228 0.25 29.11 9.56
N GLN A 229 -0.30 28.73 10.71
CA GLN A 229 0.43 28.63 11.97
C GLN A 229 1.53 27.57 11.93
N ARG A 230 1.40 26.52 11.09
CA ARG A 230 2.47 25.53 10.91
C ARG A 230 3.58 26.02 9.98
N GLY A 231 3.28 26.98 9.09
CA GLY A 231 4.24 27.54 8.15
C GLY A 231 4.07 27.06 6.71
N LEU A 232 5.12 27.28 5.91
CA LEU A 232 5.18 26.92 4.49
C LEU A 232 5.90 25.59 4.31
N PHE A 233 5.31 24.70 3.54
CA PHE A 233 5.85 23.36 3.30
C PHE A 233 5.80 22.97 1.83
N LEU A 234 6.59 21.97 1.46
CA LEU A 234 6.62 21.38 0.14
C LEU A 234 6.38 19.88 0.27
N LEU A 235 5.28 19.38 -0.31
CA LEU A 235 5.10 17.95 -0.50
C LEU A 235 5.69 17.57 -1.86
N VAL A 236 6.41 16.46 -1.92
CA VAL A 236 7.08 15.98 -3.15
C VAL A 236 6.69 14.54 -3.41
N GLN A 237 6.38 14.22 -4.66
CA GLN A 237 6.18 12.86 -5.15
C GLN A 237 7.01 12.62 -6.40
N ASN A 238 7.46 11.38 -6.58
CA ASN A 238 8.19 10.95 -7.76
C ASN A 238 7.27 10.11 -8.66
N ILE A 239 7.33 10.36 -9.96
CA ILE A 239 6.62 9.60 -10.99
C ILE A 239 7.64 8.95 -11.90
N SER A 240 7.66 7.63 -11.94
CA SER A 240 8.54 6.85 -12.82
C SER A 240 7.89 6.66 -14.18
N ILE A 241 8.59 7.03 -15.25
CA ILE A 241 8.12 6.89 -16.62
C ILE A 241 8.75 5.65 -17.25
N GLN A 242 7.97 4.87 -17.96
CA GLN A 242 8.38 3.62 -18.58
C GLN A 242 8.00 3.61 -20.07
N PRO A 243 8.66 2.82 -20.92
CA PRO A 243 8.31 2.77 -22.34
C PRO A 243 6.90 2.19 -22.57
N ASP A 244 6.48 1.26 -21.73
CA ASP A 244 5.20 0.53 -21.83
C ASP A 244 4.68 0.14 -20.44
N ASP A 245 3.60 -0.64 -20.41
CA ASP A 245 2.98 -1.15 -19.19
C ASP A 245 3.69 -2.39 -18.62
N GLY A 246 4.76 -2.87 -19.24
CA GLY A 246 5.52 -4.04 -18.82
C GLY A 246 5.49 -5.16 -19.85
N GLU A 247 5.84 -6.36 -19.40
CA GLU A 247 6.19 -7.48 -20.27
C GLU A 247 5.69 -8.82 -19.76
N ILE A 248 5.47 -9.73 -20.71
CA ILE A 248 5.19 -11.14 -20.48
C ILE A 248 6.14 -11.99 -21.34
N GLU A 249 6.68 -13.04 -20.73
CA GLU A 249 7.51 -14.02 -21.41
C GLU A 249 6.86 -15.39 -21.28
N VAL A 250 6.85 -16.17 -22.37
CA VAL A 250 6.23 -17.49 -22.42
C VAL A 250 7.13 -18.46 -23.17
N ARG A 251 7.20 -19.71 -22.72
CA ARG A 251 7.81 -20.83 -23.46
C ARG A 251 6.94 -22.08 -23.40
N VAL A 252 7.15 -22.97 -24.37
CA VAL A 252 6.45 -24.25 -24.49
C VAL A 252 7.47 -25.39 -24.47
N ASN A 253 7.20 -26.44 -23.70
CA ASN A 253 8.00 -27.67 -23.61
C ASN A 253 9.50 -27.42 -23.38
N GLY A 254 9.83 -26.44 -22.53
CA GLY A 254 11.22 -26.09 -22.21
C GLY A 254 12.00 -25.43 -23.36
N GLY A 255 11.33 -25.02 -24.45
CA GLY A 255 11.94 -24.28 -25.55
C GLY A 255 12.33 -22.84 -25.19
N GLU A 256 12.64 -22.05 -26.22
CA GLU A 256 13.06 -20.65 -26.08
C GLU A 256 11.94 -19.76 -25.48
N TRP A 257 12.35 -18.78 -24.69
CA TRP A 257 11.45 -17.76 -24.16
C TRP A 257 11.08 -16.76 -25.26
N PHE A 258 9.78 -16.61 -25.49
CA PHE A 258 9.25 -15.52 -26.31
C PHE A 258 8.80 -14.38 -25.40
N LYS A 259 9.36 -13.19 -25.59
CA LYS A 259 9.08 -11.99 -24.81
C LYS A 259 8.26 -10.99 -25.62
N GLN A 260 7.23 -10.40 -25.01
CA GLN A 260 6.42 -9.34 -25.64
C GLN A 260 5.89 -8.33 -24.61
N PRO A 261 5.52 -7.11 -25.06
CA PRO A 261 4.81 -6.14 -24.22
C PRO A 261 3.48 -6.69 -23.70
N ALA A 262 3.14 -6.30 -22.49
CA ALA A 262 1.91 -6.70 -21.80
C ALA A 262 1.15 -5.47 -21.30
N SER A 263 -0.17 -5.60 -21.22
CA SER A 263 -1.05 -4.63 -20.63
C SER A 263 -0.71 -4.43 -19.15
N ALA A 264 -1.07 -3.28 -18.60
CA ALA A 264 -1.11 -3.13 -17.16
C ALA A 264 -2.09 -4.16 -16.55
N ALA A 265 -1.89 -4.49 -15.28
CA ALA A 265 -2.81 -5.33 -14.54
C ALA A 265 -4.11 -4.58 -14.27
N ASN A 266 -5.21 -5.17 -14.72
CA ASN A 266 -6.56 -4.64 -14.51
C ASN A 266 -7.24 -5.38 -13.36
N LYS A 267 -7.99 -4.64 -12.54
CA LYS A 267 -8.81 -5.23 -11.49
C LYS A 267 -10.21 -5.51 -12.04
N LEU A 268 -10.56 -6.78 -12.13
CA LEU A 268 -11.86 -7.26 -12.63
C LEU A 268 -12.92 -7.36 -11.51
N GLY A 269 -12.47 -7.45 -10.26
CA GLY A 269 -13.33 -7.57 -9.08
C GLY A 269 -12.53 -7.55 -7.79
N GLU A 270 -13.17 -7.90 -6.68
CA GLU A 270 -12.48 -8.01 -5.39
C GLU A 270 -11.40 -9.10 -5.46
N ASN A 271 -10.14 -8.69 -5.31
CA ASN A 271 -8.96 -9.55 -5.42
C ASN A 271 -8.88 -10.37 -6.71
N TYR A 272 -9.50 -9.92 -7.80
CA TYR A 272 -9.51 -10.61 -9.09
C TYR A 272 -8.89 -9.71 -10.17
N TYR A 273 -7.90 -10.24 -10.89
CA TYR A 273 -7.03 -9.46 -11.76
C TYR A 273 -6.84 -10.14 -13.12
N SER A 274 -6.53 -9.34 -14.13
CA SER A 274 -6.14 -9.82 -15.46
C SER A 274 -4.97 -9.04 -16.05
N ILE A 275 -4.19 -9.76 -16.87
CA ILE A 275 -3.16 -9.22 -17.75
C ILE A 275 -3.29 -9.88 -19.12
N ALA A 276 -2.99 -9.13 -20.17
CA ALA A 276 -2.90 -9.63 -21.52
C ALA A 276 -1.63 -9.12 -22.20
N GLU A 277 -1.25 -9.70 -23.32
CA GLU A 277 -0.38 -9.06 -24.32
C GLU A 277 -0.95 -7.71 -24.79
N SER A 278 -0.09 -6.78 -25.20
CA SER A 278 -0.54 -5.48 -25.73
C SER A 278 -0.67 -5.43 -27.25
N ASP A 279 -0.04 -6.36 -27.98
CA ASP A 279 0.04 -6.31 -29.44
C ASP A 279 0.11 -7.73 -30.05
N GLY A 280 -0.90 -8.54 -29.72
CA GLY A 280 -1.00 -9.93 -30.19
C GLY A 280 -1.11 -10.04 -31.72
N ASP A 281 -1.72 -9.04 -32.38
CA ASP A 281 -1.90 -9.03 -33.83
C ASP A 281 -0.57 -8.84 -34.58
N ALA A 282 0.32 -7.97 -34.10
CA ALA A 282 1.63 -7.78 -34.72
C ALA A 282 2.56 -8.98 -34.51
N THR A 283 2.41 -9.69 -33.39
CA THR A 283 3.27 -10.82 -33.02
C THR A 283 2.71 -12.19 -33.42
N GLY A 284 1.41 -12.26 -33.73
CA GLY A 284 0.65 -13.50 -33.88
C GLY A 284 0.60 -14.33 -32.60
N ARG A 285 0.74 -13.71 -31.42
CA ARG A 285 0.91 -14.39 -30.13
C ARG A 285 0.11 -13.72 -29.02
N PHE A 286 -0.89 -14.41 -28.49
CA PHE A 286 -1.85 -13.88 -27.53
C PHE A 286 -1.75 -14.64 -26.21
N VAL A 287 -1.55 -13.94 -25.10
CA VAL A 287 -1.38 -14.49 -23.75
C VAL A 287 -2.33 -13.79 -22.79
N LEU A 288 -3.34 -14.50 -22.30
CA LEU A 288 -4.22 -13.98 -21.25
C LEU A 288 -3.97 -14.75 -19.95
N VAL A 289 -3.78 -14.02 -18.86
CA VAL A 289 -3.67 -14.58 -17.51
C VAL A 289 -4.63 -13.85 -16.59
N THR A 290 -5.44 -14.60 -15.86
CA THR A 290 -6.26 -14.08 -14.76
C THR A 290 -5.93 -14.83 -13.48
N TRP A 291 -6.04 -14.16 -12.34
CA TRP A 291 -5.85 -14.79 -11.03
C TRP A 291 -6.69 -14.11 -9.96
N GLN A 292 -7.07 -14.89 -8.95
CA GLN A 292 -7.76 -14.40 -7.77
C GLN A 292 -6.91 -14.63 -6.51
N GLY A 293 -6.61 -13.55 -5.79
CA GLY A 293 -5.75 -13.55 -4.61
C GLY A 293 -4.53 -12.64 -4.72
N GLY A 294 -3.73 -12.59 -3.65
CA GLY A 294 -2.49 -11.79 -3.55
C GLY A 294 -1.23 -12.62 -3.78
N VAL A 295 -0.16 -12.31 -3.05
CA VAL A 295 1.10 -13.09 -3.07
C VAL A 295 0.85 -14.56 -2.70
N GLY A 296 1.45 -15.47 -3.47
CA GLY A 296 1.26 -16.91 -3.33
C GLY A 296 0.88 -17.59 -4.65
N THR A 297 0.71 -18.90 -4.60
CA THR A 297 0.34 -19.73 -5.76
C THR A 297 -1.16 -20.00 -5.77
N HIS A 298 -1.81 -19.67 -6.90
CA HIS A 298 -3.24 -19.86 -7.13
C HIS A 298 -3.46 -20.92 -8.20
N ALA A 299 -4.06 -22.05 -7.83
CA ALA A 299 -4.34 -23.14 -8.75
C ALA A 299 -5.40 -22.77 -9.80
N PHE A 300 -5.28 -23.32 -11.01
CA PHE A 300 -6.27 -23.11 -12.06
C PHE A 300 -7.67 -23.58 -11.67
N LYS A 301 -8.68 -22.85 -12.13
CA LYS A 301 -10.09 -23.14 -11.84
C LYS A 301 -10.75 -23.90 -12.99
N SER A 302 -11.93 -24.42 -12.67
CA SER A 302 -12.78 -25.14 -13.62
C SER A 302 -13.02 -24.28 -14.87
N PRO A 303 -12.97 -24.85 -16.08
CA PRO A 303 -13.26 -24.12 -17.32
C PRO A 303 -14.66 -23.52 -17.39
N PHE A 304 -15.58 -23.98 -16.54
CA PHE A 304 -16.94 -23.45 -16.42
C PHE A 304 -17.04 -22.26 -15.45
N SER A 305 -15.94 -21.91 -14.76
CA SER A 305 -15.89 -20.79 -13.84
C SER A 305 -15.56 -19.50 -14.60
N THR A 306 -16.41 -18.49 -14.44
CA THR A 306 -16.17 -17.16 -15.02
C THR A 306 -15.24 -16.28 -14.18
N THR A 307 -14.82 -16.78 -13.01
CA THR A 307 -13.91 -16.11 -12.08
C THR A 307 -12.80 -17.04 -11.62
N GLY A 308 -11.71 -16.46 -11.12
CA GLY A 308 -10.58 -17.21 -10.62
C GLY A 308 -9.48 -17.41 -11.65
N THR A 309 -8.53 -18.28 -11.32
CA THR A 309 -7.24 -18.33 -11.99
C THR A 309 -7.28 -19.13 -13.27
N HIS A 310 -6.90 -18.50 -14.38
CA HIS A 310 -6.84 -19.09 -15.72
C HIS A 310 -5.64 -18.55 -16.49
N ALA A 311 -5.12 -19.33 -17.44
CA ALA A 311 -4.08 -18.88 -18.35
C ALA A 311 -4.25 -19.56 -19.72
N GLN A 312 -3.99 -18.81 -20.78
CA GLN A 312 -3.98 -19.31 -22.15
C GLN A 312 -2.88 -18.66 -22.96
N TYR A 313 -2.36 -19.41 -23.93
CA TYR A 313 -1.39 -18.94 -24.90
C TYR A 313 -1.80 -19.41 -26.30
N HIS A 314 -2.21 -18.46 -27.14
CA HIS A 314 -2.56 -18.68 -28.54
C HIS A 314 -1.45 -18.19 -29.45
N ILE A 315 -1.13 -18.96 -30.48
CA ILE A 315 -0.17 -18.59 -31.51
C ILE A 315 -0.82 -18.82 -32.87
N THR A 316 -0.81 -17.80 -33.73
CA THR A 316 -1.40 -17.88 -35.06
C THR A 316 -0.72 -18.94 -35.91
N GLY A 317 -1.52 -19.82 -36.52
CA GLY A 317 -1.03 -20.85 -37.44
C GLY A 317 -0.43 -22.09 -36.79
N VAL A 318 -0.44 -22.20 -35.45
CA VAL A 318 -0.01 -23.39 -34.71
C VAL A 318 -0.98 -23.71 -33.57
N ASP A 319 -0.62 -24.67 -32.70
CA ASP A 319 -1.47 -25.10 -31.59
C ASP A 319 -1.69 -24.00 -30.53
N ASN A 320 -2.90 -23.98 -29.98
CA ASN A 320 -3.27 -23.16 -28.83
C ASN A 320 -3.06 -23.95 -27.55
N TYR A 321 -2.57 -23.28 -26.52
CA TYR A 321 -2.33 -23.89 -25.22
C TYR A 321 -3.25 -23.28 -24.19
N THR A 322 -4.01 -24.12 -23.48
CA THR A 322 -4.97 -23.67 -22.47
C THR A 322 -4.77 -24.42 -21.17
N CYS A 323 -5.18 -23.81 -20.05
CA CYS A 323 -5.25 -24.48 -18.75
C CYS A 323 -6.47 -25.41 -18.60
N VAL A 324 -6.93 -26.02 -19.70
CA VAL A 324 -8.10 -26.89 -19.76
C VAL A 324 -7.73 -28.20 -20.41
N LEU A 325 -8.20 -29.31 -19.83
CA LEU A 325 -7.99 -30.66 -20.33
C LEU A 325 -9.33 -31.35 -20.58
N PRO A 326 -9.55 -31.96 -21.74
CA PRO A 326 -10.73 -32.77 -21.99
C PRO A 326 -10.65 -34.07 -21.16
N LYS A 327 -11.75 -34.46 -20.54
CA LYS A 327 -11.94 -35.78 -19.92
C LYS A 327 -13.31 -36.35 -20.30
N PRO A 328 -13.51 -37.69 -20.19
CA PRO A 328 -14.79 -38.32 -20.51
C PRO A 328 -15.99 -37.69 -19.79
N ASP A 329 -15.81 -37.31 -18.52
CA ASP A 329 -16.86 -36.72 -17.68
C ASP A 329 -16.96 -35.19 -17.81
N GLY A 330 -16.27 -34.60 -18.79
CA GLY A 330 -16.22 -33.16 -19.04
C GLY A 330 -14.83 -32.56 -18.84
N PRO A 331 -14.61 -31.33 -19.35
CA PRO A 331 -13.31 -30.68 -19.26
C PRO A 331 -12.96 -30.30 -17.82
N VAL A 332 -11.69 -30.44 -17.46
CA VAL A 332 -11.14 -30.12 -16.13
C VAL A 332 -10.00 -29.12 -16.22
N ALA A 333 -9.68 -28.46 -15.12
CA ALA A 333 -8.52 -27.58 -15.03
C ALA A 333 -7.20 -28.37 -15.17
N SER A 334 -6.22 -27.76 -15.83
CA SER A 334 -4.83 -28.23 -15.83
C SER A 334 -4.21 -28.17 -14.43
N GLY A 335 -3.16 -28.96 -14.22
CA GLY A 335 -2.28 -28.77 -13.07
C GLY A 335 -1.46 -27.48 -13.16
N GLY A 336 -0.86 -27.09 -12.03
CA GLY A 336 -0.10 -25.85 -11.90
C GLY A 336 -0.97 -24.66 -11.47
N GLY A 337 -0.61 -23.46 -11.91
CA GLY A 337 -1.29 -22.24 -11.51
C GLY A 337 -0.51 -20.97 -11.79
N VAL A 338 -0.98 -19.86 -11.22
CA VAL A 338 -0.33 -18.55 -11.27
C VAL A 338 0.29 -18.26 -9.91
N THR A 339 1.59 -17.98 -9.87
CA THR A 339 2.31 -17.61 -8.66
C THR A 339 2.63 -16.13 -8.67
N ILE A 340 2.10 -15.41 -7.69
CA ILE A 340 2.36 -13.98 -7.50
C ILE A 340 3.44 -13.80 -6.46
N THR A 341 4.44 -12.99 -6.80
CA THR A 341 5.59 -12.68 -5.93
C THR A 341 5.55 -11.25 -5.39
N SER A 342 4.83 -10.34 -6.05
CA SER A 342 4.56 -9.00 -5.57
C SER A 342 3.29 -8.46 -6.21
N MET A 343 2.50 -7.68 -5.45
CA MET A 343 1.35 -6.93 -5.95
C MET A 343 1.69 -5.46 -6.21
N GLY A 344 2.98 -5.13 -6.38
CA GLY A 344 3.46 -3.79 -6.71
C GLY A 344 3.48 -2.81 -5.56
N GLU A 345 3.53 -3.29 -4.31
CA GLU A 345 3.55 -2.46 -3.11
C GLU A 345 4.74 -1.49 -3.06
N ASN A 346 5.88 -1.90 -3.65
CA ASN A 346 7.14 -1.15 -3.56
C ASN A 346 7.47 -0.35 -4.82
N ASP A 347 7.28 -0.95 -5.99
CA ASP A 347 7.72 -0.38 -7.28
C ASP A 347 6.58 -0.16 -8.27
N GLY A 348 5.33 -0.42 -7.88
CA GLY A 348 4.16 -0.28 -8.75
C GLY A 348 4.01 -1.41 -9.79
N PHE A 349 4.79 -2.49 -9.70
CA PHE A 349 4.70 -3.62 -10.63
C PHE A 349 4.21 -4.90 -9.96
N ILE A 350 3.19 -5.52 -10.55
CA ILE A 350 2.80 -6.89 -10.22
C ILE A 350 3.76 -7.84 -10.93
N LYS A 351 4.28 -8.81 -10.16
CA LYS A 351 5.28 -9.78 -10.63
C LYS A 351 4.81 -11.18 -10.35
N GLY A 352 4.96 -12.06 -11.33
CA GLY A 352 4.58 -13.45 -11.15
C GLY A 352 5.02 -14.36 -12.26
N THR A 353 4.66 -15.63 -12.09
CA THR A 353 4.84 -16.69 -13.06
C THR A 353 3.52 -17.44 -13.24
N PHE A 354 3.37 -18.12 -14.37
CA PHE A 354 2.32 -19.13 -14.54
C PHE A 354 2.93 -20.40 -15.10
N HIS A 355 2.39 -21.54 -14.69
CA HIS A 355 2.85 -22.84 -15.12
C HIS A 355 1.64 -23.72 -15.38
N ILE A 356 1.46 -24.15 -16.63
CA ILE A 356 0.36 -25.03 -17.06
C ILE A 356 0.96 -26.39 -17.37
N ASN A 357 0.63 -27.40 -16.56
CA ASN A 357 1.10 -28.77 -16.76
C ASN A 357 0.05 -29.81 -16.31
N PRO A 358 -0.55 -30.57 -17.23
CA PRO A 358 -0.44 -30.44 -18.69
C PRO A 358 -1.32 -29.31 -19.23
N ALA A 359 -0.87 -28.57 -20.25
CA ALA A 359 -1.67 -27.65 -21.04
C ALA A 359 -2.37 -28.41 -22.17
N GLY A 360 -3.68 -28.28 -22.32
CA GLY A 360 -4.41 -28.89 -23.45
C GLY A 360 -4.13 -28.11 -24.74
N CYS A 361 -3.83 -28.83 -25.82
CA CYS A 361 -3.51 -28.26 -27.12
C CYS A 361 -3.92 -29.13 -28.32
N GLY A 362 -3.81 -28.58 -29.52
CA GLY A 362 -4.19 -29.26 -30.77
C GLY A 362 -5.71 -29.47 -30.92
N PRO A 363 -6.13 -30.28 -31.92
CA PRO A 363 -7.54 -30.56 -32.17
C PRO A 363 -8.24 -31.10 -30.92
N ASN A 364 -9.34 -30.45 -30.53
CA ASN A 364 -10.15 -30.80 -29.34
C ASN A 364 -9.36 -30.84 -28.01
N LEU A 365 -8.20 -30.17 -27.93
CA LEU A 365 -7.33 -30.14 -26.75
C LEU A 365 -6.82 -31.52 -26.31
N LEU A 366 -6.73 -32.49 -27.24
CA LEU A 366 -6.36 -33.88 -26.93
C LEU A 366 -4.85 -34.09 -26.75
N ASN A 367 -4.03 -33.19 -27.29
CA ASN A 367 -2.59 -33.21 -27.05
C ASN A 367 -2.27 -32.42 -25.77
N THR A 368 -1.09 -32.69 -25.20
CA THR A 368 -0.62 -31.97 -24.02
C THR A 368 0.77 -31.39 -24.21
N ALA A 369 1.01 -30.26 -23.55
CA ALA A 369 2.30 -29.60 -23.46
C ALA A 369 2.56 -29.09 -22.03
N VAL A 370 3.76 -28.57 -21.80
CA VAL A 370 4.09 -27.75 -20.63
C VAL A 370 4.22 -26.31 -21.10
N VAL A 371 3.48 -25.40 -20.48
CA VAL A 371 3.62 -23.95 -20.72
C VAL A 371 4.10 -23.27 -19.47
N GLU A 372 5.15 -22.47 -19.62
CA GLU A 372 5.70 -21.65 -18.54
C GLU A 372 5.66 -20.19 -18.98
N GLY A 373 5.32 -19.33 -18.03
CA GLY A 373 5.33 -17.89 -18.25
C GLY A 373 5.82 -17.11 -17.04
N LYS A 374 6.34 -15.92 -17.30
CA LYS A 374 6.71 -14.92 -16.29
C LYS A 374 6.28 -13.54 -16.75
N PHE A 375 5.89 -12.69 -15.82
CA PHE A 375 5.42 -11.35 -16.13
C PHE A 375 5.85 -10.33 -15.09
N ARG A 376 6.05 -9.10 -15.56
CA ARG A 376 6.25 -7.90 -14.76
C ARG A 376 5.45 -6.78 -15.41
N VAL A 377 4.30 -6.46 -14.83
CA VAL A 377 3.37 -5.48 -15.39
C VAL A 377 3.00 -4.40 -14.39
N ARG A 378 2.74 -3.19 -14.88
CA ARG A 378 2.33 -2.06 -14.07
C ARG A 378 0.97 -2.35 -13.42
N LYS A 379 0.81 -1.98 -12.15
CA LYS A 379 -0.49 -1.98 -11.47
C LYS A 379 -1.32 -0.77 -11.93
N ASN A 380 -2.61 -0.94 -12.21
CA ASN A 380 -3.46 0.13 -12.78
C ASN A 380 -4.71 0.50 -11.94
N PHE A 381 -4.67 0.31 -10.62
CA PHE A 381 -5.86 0.46 -9.76
C PHE A 381 -5.54 0.75 -8.30
#